data_AF-A0A0F9CGQ5-F1
#
_entry.id   AF-A0A0F9CGQ5-F1
#
_cell.length_a   1.000
_cell.length_b   1.000
_cell.length_c   1.000
_cell.angle_alpha   90.00
_cell.angle_beta   90.00
_cell.angle_gamma   90.00
#
_symmetry.space_group_name_H-M   'P 1'
#
loop_
_entity.id
_entity.type
_entity.pdbx_description
1 polymer ?
#
loop_
_entity_poly.entity_id
_entity_poly.type
_entity_poly.pdbx_seq_one_letter_code
_entity_poly.pdbx_strand_id
1 'polypeptide(L)'
;FAVILADNGSNVTHTPVTETNDNVTGDRELTDGTDATIKVIFKNPNILYDWKNQGEEKGASIQCFVPAAITITKEDKITWQTLTFRVKAVSPRYSADTLIFQKIDMELI
;
A
#
# COMPACT_ATOMS: atom_id res chain seq x y z
N PHE A 1 -3.27 12.14 14.92
CA PHE A 1 -2.54 11.42 13.85
C PHE A 1 -2.64 12.13 12.50
N ALA A 2 -3.82 12.59 12.07
CA ALA A 2 -3.98 13.34 10.82
C ALA A 2 -3.04 14.56 10.68
N VAL A 3 -2.82 15.33 11.76
CA VAL A 3 -1.87 16.47 11.77
C VAL A 3 -0.43 16.00 11.56
N ILE A 4 0.00 14.92 12.22
CA ILE A 4 1.37 14.39 12.12
C ILE A 4 1.66 13.90 10.70
N LEU A 5 0.69 13.24 10.05
CA LEU A 5 0.78 12.82 8.64
C LEU A 5 0.80 14.01 7.68
N ALA A 6 0.03 15.06 7.96
CA ALA A 6 0.00 16.25 7.12
C ALA A 6 1.34 17.00 7.14
N ASP A 7 1.98 17.09 8.32
CA ASP A 7 3.20 17.86 8.52
C ASP A 7 4.49 17.07 8.21
N ASN A 8 4.50 15.76 8.46
CA ASN A 8 5.70 14.91 8.34
C ASN A 8 5.58 13.79 7.30
N GLY A 9 4.44 13.70 6.60
CA GLY A 9 4.23 12.68 5.57
C GLY A 9 5.00 12.98 4.29
N SER A 10 5.48 11.92 3.65
CA SER A 10 6.03 11.96 2.29
C SER A 10 4.91 11.93 1.27
N ASN A 11 5.03 12.73 0.21
CA ASN A 11 4.12 12.66 -0.93
C ASN A 11 4.44 11.40 -1.75
N VAL A 12 3.41 10.60 -2.02
CA VAL A 12 3.47 9.41 -2.87
C VAL A 12 2.32 9.45 -3.86
N THR A 13 2.49 8.79 -4.99
CA THR A 13 1.40 8.55 -5.94
C THR A 13 0.69 7.27 -5.55
N HIS A 14 -0.62 7.35 -5.33
CA HIS A 14 -1.51 6.22 -5.14
C HIS A 14 -2.30 5.98 -6.43
N THR A 15 -2.22 4.77 -6.94
CA THR A 15 -3.04 4.30 -8.06
C THR A 15 -3.97 3.22 -7.53
N PRO A 16 -5.28 3.50 -7.36
CA PRO A 16 -6.25 2.49 -7.01
C PRO A 16 -6.26 1.38 -8.06
N VAL A 17 -6.41 0.12 -7.65
CA VAL A 17 -6.51 -1.00 -8.60
C VAL A 17 -7.83 -1.72 -8.40
N THR A 18 -8.57 -1.88 -9.50
CA THR A 18 -9.80 -2.65 -9.50
C THR A 18 -9.49 -4.07 -9.94
N GLU A 19 -9.83 -5.04 -9.09
CA GLU A 19 -9.77 -6.46 -9.43
C GLU A 19 -11.14 -6.92 -9.91
N THR A 20 -11.17 -7.47 -11.12
CA THR A 20 -12.33 -8.18 -11.65
C THR A 20 -11.97 -9.65 -11.84
N ASN A 21 -12.86 -10.53 -11.38
CA ASN A 21 -12.71 -11.97 -11.52
C ASN A 21 -13.87 -12.46 -12.38
N ASP A 22 -13.56 -13.05 -13.53
CA ASP A 22 -14.56 -13.71 -14.36
C ASP A 22 -14.88 -15.07 -13.73
N ASN A 23 -16.12 -15.22 -13.25
CA ASN A 23 -16.59 -16.46 -12.63
C ASN A 23 -16.80 -17.60 -13.64
N VAL A 24 -16.72 -17.34 -14.95
CA VAL A 24 -16.89 -18.32 -16.02
C VAL A 24 -15.54 -18.86 -16.49
N THR A 25 -14.57 -18.00 -16.79
CA THR A 25 -13.24 -18.42 -17.26
C THR A 25 -12.23 -18.61 -16.14
N GLY A 26 -12.47 -18.01 -14.97
CA GLY A 26 -11.51 -17.95 -13.87
C GLY A 26 -10.43 -16.89 -14.08
N ASP A 27 -10.57 -16.03 -15.10
CA ASP A 27 -9.60 -15.00 -15.40
C ASP A 27 -9.66 -13.88 -14.36
N ARG A 28 -8.46 -13.44 -13.95
CA ARG A 28 -8.26 -12.33 -13.03
C ARG A 28 -7.69 -11.16 -13.81
N GLU A 29 -8.42 -10.06 -13.82
CA GLU A 29 -8.00 -8.81 -14.46
C GLU A 29 -7.82 -7.71 -13.41
N LEU A 30 -6.69 -7.01 -13.49
CA LEU A 30 -6.34 -5.88 -12.65
C LEU A 30 -6.29 -4.62 -13.50
N THR A 31 -7.17 -3.66 -13.24
CA THR A 31 -7.23 -2.40 -13.97
C THR A 31 -6.78 -1.26 -13.07
N ASP A 32 -5.82 -0.48 -13.55
CA ASP A 32 -5.35 0.72 -12.85
C ASP A 32 -6.36 1.86 -12.97
N GLY A 33 -6.64 2.50 -11.83
CA GLY A 33 -7.45 3.70 -11.73
C GLY A 33 -6.67 4.98 -12.03
N THR A 34 -7.23 6.12 -11.60
CA THR A 34 -6.59 7.43 -11.73
C THR A 34 -5.62 7.68 -10.58
N ASP A 35 -4.41 8.12 -10.92
CA ASP A 35 -3.38 8.50 -9.95
C ASP A 35 -3.82 9.68 -9.07
N ALA A 36 -3.58 9.56 -7.77
CA ALA A 36 -3.78 10.62 -6.79
C ALA A 36 -2.54 10.79 -5.91
N THR A 37 -2.17 12.03 -5.59
CA THR A 37 -1.11 12.27 -4.61
C THR A 37 -1.66 12.19 -3.19
N ILE A 38 -1.07 11.32 -2.38
CA ILE A 38 -1.41 11.19 -0.96
C ILE A 38 -0.16 11.38 -0.09
N LYS A 39 -0.38 11.73 1.18
CA LYS A 39 0.70 11.81 2.19
C LYS A 39 0.71 10.57 3.06
N VAL A 40 1.85 9.91 3.15
CA VAL A 40 2.05 8.69 3.96
C VAL A 40 3.31 8.80 4.81
N ILE A 41 3.39 8.03 5.90
CA ILE A 41 4.62 7.89 6.70
C ILE A 41 5.14 6.48 6.51
N PHE A 42 6.37 6.35 6.00
CA PHE A 42 7.05 5.08 5.90
C PHE A 42 7.60 4.64 7.26
N LYS A 43 7.38 3.37 7.60
CA LYS A 43 7.99 2.72 8.75
C LYS A 43 9.12 1.85 8.24
N ASN A 44 10.35 2.14 8.68
CA ASN A 44 11.57 1.46 8.23
C ASN A 44 11.72 1.51 6.70
N PRO A 45 12.07 2.67 6.11
CA PRO A 45 12.22 2.82 4.67
C PRO A 45 13.40 1.99 4.09
N ASN A 46 14.23 1.40 4.95
CA ASN A 46 15.21 0.42 4.51
C ASN A 46 14.47 -0.78 3.94
N ILE A 47 14.56 -0.91 2.62
CA ILE A 47 14.15 -2.07 1.85
C ILE A 47 14.85 -3.29 2.45
N LEU A 48 14.08 -4.09 3.18
CA LEU A 48 14.49 -5.43 3.58
C LEU A 48 14.07 -6.36 2.45
N TYR A 49 15.06 -6.88 1.73
CA TYR A 49 14.84 -7.98 0.80
C TYR A 49 14.51 -9.21 1.63
N ASP A 50 13.24 -9.61 1.60
CA ASP A 50 12.85 -10.90 2.14
C ASP A 50 13.26 -11.98 1.15
N TRP A 51 13.74 -13.11 1.67
CA TRP A 51 14.04 -14.29 0.88
C TRP A 51 12.93 -15.31 1.08
N LYS A 52 12.49 -15.96 0.00
CA LYS A 52 11.62 -17.14 0.12
C LYS A 52 12.42 -18.30 0.70
N ASN A 53 11.72 -19.28 1.28
CA ASN A 53 12.33 -20.52 1.79
C ASN A 53 13.11 -21.32 0.71
N GLN A 54 12.94 -20.98 -0.56
CA GLN A 54 13.64 -21.58 -1.71
C GLN A 54 14.83 -20.73 -2.22
N GLY A 55 15.20 -19.64 -1.53
CA GLY A 55 16.31 -18.77 -1.92
C GLY A 55 15.99 -17.75 -3.01
N GLU A 56 14.75 -17.68 -3.48
CA GLU A 56 14.29 -16.61 -4.37
C GLU A 56 14.07 -15.30 -3.59
N GLU A 57 14.40 -14.16 -4.20
CA GLU A 57 14.01 -12.86 -3.66
C GLU A 57 12.48 -12.77 -3.63
N LYS A 58 11.93 -12.51 -2.44
CA LYS A 58 10.50 -12.28 -2.21
C LYS A 58 10.10 -10.83 -2.51
N GLY A 59 11.07 -10.00 -2.87
CA GLY A 59 10.92 -8.56 -3.04
C GLY A 59 11.15 -7.80 -1.73
N ALA A 60 11.23 -6.48 -1.86
CA ALA A 60 11.36 -5.56 -0.75
C ALA A 60 10.02 -5.43 -0.01
N SER A 61 9.96 -5.83 1.26
CA SER A 61 8.77 -5.61 2.09
C SER A 61 8.89 -4.25 2.80
N ILE A 62 7.98 -3.32 2.50
CA ILE A 62 7.93 -2.01 3.15
C ILE A 62 6.57 -1.78 3.81
N GLN A 63 6.58 -1.09 4.96
CA GLN A 63 5.36 -0.75 5.69
C GLN A 63 5.15 0.76 5.65
N CYS A 64 3.92 1.21 5.45
CA CYS A 64 3.61 2.62 5.64
C CYS A 64 2.26 2.83 6.34
N PHE A 65 2.09 4.04 6.84
CA PHE A 65 0.88 4.49 7.52
C PHE A 65 0.17 5.51 6.65
N VAL A 66 -1.12 5.26 6.44
CA VAL A 66 -2.01 6.04 5.58
C VAL A 66 -3.12 6.67 6.44
N PRO A 67 -3.50 7.94 6.18
CA PRO A 67 -4.61 8.56 6.88
C PRO A 67 -5.91 7.76 6.77
N ALA A 68 -6.74 7.78 7.82
CA ALA A 68 -8.05 7.11 7.81
C ALA A 68 -9.00 7.60 6.71
N ALA A 69 -8.85 8.84 6.24
CA ALA A 69 -9.70 9.43 5.20
C ALA A 69 -9.42 8.89 3.79
N ILE A 70 -8.30 8.20 3.58
CA ILE A 70 -7.92 7.61 2.29
C ILE A 70 -8.25 6.13 2.33
N THR A 71 -9.06 5.65 1.40
CA THR A 71 -9.31 4.22 1.25
C THR A 71 -8.19 3.60 0.43
N ILE A 72 -7.51 2.61 1.00
CA ILE A 72 -6.52 1.79 0.29
C ILE A 72 -7.01 0.35 0.28
N THR A 73 -6.93 -0.29 -0.88
CA THR A 73 -7.28 -1.69 -1.07
C THR A 73 -6.06 -2.54 -1.39
N LYS A 74 -6.22 -3.86 -1.22
CA LYS A 74 -5.23 -4.82 -1.71
C LYS A 74 -5.09 -4.63 -3.23
N GLU A 75 -3.88 -4.82 -3.74
CA GLU A 75 -3.47 -4.64 -5.14
C GLU A 75 -3.33 -3.19 -5.62
N ASP A 76 -3.70 -2.20 -4.81
CA ASP A 76 -3.37 -0.79 -5.09
C ASP A 76 -1.87 -0.62 -5.27
N LYS A 77 -1.48 0.37 -6.09
CA LYS A 77 -0.07 0.75 -6.25
C LYS A 77 0.25 1.99 -5.45
N ILE A 78 1.44 1.98 -4.86
CA ILE A 78 2.04 3.16 -4.25
C ILE A 78 3.38 3.39 -4.92
N THR A 79 3.55 4.53 -5.59
CA THR A 79 4.80 4.94 -6.20
C THR A 79 5.44 6.03 -5.34
N TRP A 80 6.67 5.75 -4.90
CA TRP A 80 7.48 6.68 -4.14
C TRP A 80 8.85 6.79 -4.80
N GLN A 81 9.21 8.00 -5.21
CA GLN A 81 10.40 8.26 -6.04
C GLN A 81 10.31 7.48 -7.36
N THR A 82 11.25 6.58 -7.63
CA THR A 82 11.28 5.74 -8.84
C THR A 82 10.79 4.31 -8.60
N LEU A 83 10.37 3.99 -7.38
CA LEU A 83 9.97 2.65 -6.98
C LEU A 83 8.45 2.55 -6.91
N THR A 84 7.91 1.47 -7.47
CA THR A 84 6.47 1.17 -7.39
C THR A 84 6.27 -0.06 -6.54
N PHE A 85 5.36 0.06 -5.59
CA PHE A 85 5.03 -1.01 -4.66
C PHE A 85 3.58 -1.44 -4.84
N ARG A 86 3.29 -2.71 -4.61
CA ARG A 86 1.95 -3.30 -4.57
C ARG A 86 1.50 -3.50 -3.14
N VAL A 87 0.29 -3.07 -2.81
CA VAL A 87 -0.32 -3.30 -1.51
C VAL A 87 -0.71 -4.77 -1.36
N LYS A 88 -0.20 -5.44 -0.33
CA LYS A 88 -0.51 -6.85 -0.03
C LYS A 88 -1.45 -7.04 1.14
N ALA A 89 -1.36 -6.16 2.13
CA ALA A 89 -2.26 -6.20 3.26
C ALA A 89 -2.55 -4.79 3.76
N VAL A 90 -3.79 -4.60 4.21
CA VAL A 90 -4.27 -3.36 4.83
C VAL A 90 -4.78 -3.72 6.21
N SER A 91 -4.20 -3.10 7.24
CA SER A 91 -4.51 -3.32 8.64
C SER A 91 -5.04 -2.03 9.26
N PRO A 92 -6.35 -1.90 9.51
CA PRO A 92 -6.92 -0.71 10.12
C PRO A 92 -6.50 -0.59 11.61
N ARG A 93 -6.38 0.63 12.09
CA ARG A 93 -6.07 0.93 13.50
C ARG A 93 -7.12 1.85 14.10
N TYR A 94 -7.82 1.34 15.11
CA TYR A 94 -8.91 2.01 15.79
C TYR A 94 -8.49 2.48 17.19
N SER A 95 -9.14 3.54 17.66
CA SER A 95 -9.17 3.95 19.07
C SER A 95 -10.57 4.42 19.40
N ALA A 96 -11.17 3.86 20.46
CA ALA A 96 -12.56 4.17 20.84
C ALA A 96 -13.49 4.15 19.61
N ASP A 97 -13.45 3.06 18.85
CA ASP A 97 -14.23 2.80 17.63
C ASP A 97 -14.02 3.78 16.46
N THR A 98 -13.11 4.73 16.59
CA THR A 98 -12.74 5.65 15.52
C THR A 98 -11.52 5.13 14.79
N LEU A 99 -11.61 4.98 13.46
CA LEU A 99 -10.45 4.65 12.62
C LEU A 99 -9.48 5.83 12.65
N ILE A 100 -8.26 5.61 13.15
CA ILE A 100 -7.23 6.64 13.22
C ILE A 100 -6.38 6.64 11.96
N PHE A 101 -5.96 5.44 11.53
CA PHE A 101 -5.12 5.25 10.34
C PHE A 101 -5.16 3.81 9.86
N GLN A 102 -4.59 3.59 8.68
CA GLN A 102 -4.39 2.27 8.10
C GLN A 102 -2.89 2.01 8.02
N LYS A 103 -2.45 0.86 8.49
CA LYS A 103 -1.11 0.34 8.22
C LYS A 103 -1.20 -0.52 6.97
N ILE A 104 -0.37 -0.25 5.97
CA ILE A 104 -0.29 -1.06 4.77
C ILE A 104 1.07 -1.74 4.68
N ASP A 105 1.05 -3.01 4.29
CA ASP A 105 2.23 -3.81 3.98
C ASP A 105 2.31 -3.95 2.45
N MET A 106 3.47 -3.62 1.87
CA MET A 106 3.66 -3.51 0.44
C MET A 106 4.91 -4.26 -0.02
N GLU A 107 4.89 -4.74 -1.26
CA GLU A 107 6.04 -5.36 -1.92
C GLU A 107 6.46 -4.57 -3.17
N LEU A 108 7.75 -4.52 -3.48
CA LEU A 108 8.23 -3.94 -4.74
C LEU A 108 7.79 -4.80 -5.94
N ILE A 109 7.39 -4.16 -7.04
CA ILE A 109 7.01 -4.79 -8.31
C ILE A 109 7.88 -4.35 -9.48
#